data_AF-A0A1C2XTJ4-F1
#
_entry.id   AF-A0A1C2XTJ4-F1
#
_cell.length_a   1.000
_cell.length_b   1.000
_cell.length_c   1.000
_cell.angle_alpha   90.00
_cell.angle_beta   90.00
_cell.angle_gamma   90.00
#
_symmetry.space_group_name_H-M   'P 1'
#
loop_
_entity.id
_entity.type
_entity.pdbx_description
1 polymer ?
#
loop_
_entity_poly.entity_id
_entity_poly.type
_entity_poly.pdbx_seq_one_letter_code
_entity_poly.pdbx_strand_id
1 'polypeptide(L)'
;MAKPNLKSVRMSDLVLNTVNQVKGDGFNEKFENLVTEFYYTIPKREEKLKNIEKSIKEKEAALNHLQSEIANIIKLAQSLNSLYTSYDFKSISESLNKLRAS
;
A
#
# COMPACT_ATOMS: atom_id res chain seq x y z
N MET A 1 55.69 -5.93 -28.07
CA MET A 1 54.55 -5.70 -27.14
C MET A 1 53.29 -5.55 -27.96
N ALA A 2 52.27 -6.38 -27.73
CA ALA A 2 51.00 -6.27 -28.44
C ALA A 2 50.31 -4.95 -28.06
N LYS A 3 49.89 -4.15 -29.05
CA LYS A 3 49.15 -2.92 -28.80
C LYS A 3 47.87 -3.26 -28.00
N PRO A 4 47.64 -2.64 -26.84
CA PRO A 4 46.37 -2.82 -26.15
C PRO A 4 45.24 -2.34 -27.06
N ASN A 5 44.26 -3.21 -27.31
CA ASN A 5 43.08 -2.91 -28.12
C ASN A 5 42.15 -1.98 -27.32
N LEU A 6 42.45 -0.69 -27.35
CA LEU A 6 41.63 0.35 -26.76
C LEU A 6 40.34 0.49 -27.59
N LYS A 7 39.19 0.27 -26.96
CA LYS A 7 37.87 0.49 -27.57
C LYS A 7 37.36 1.88 -27.18
N SER A 8 36.98 2.70 -28.16
CA SER A 8 36.32 3.98 -27.92
C SER A 8 34.81 3.78 -27.86
N VAL A 9 34.16 4.33 -26.84
CA VAL A 9 32.70 4.33 -26.68
C VAL A 9 32.22 5.77 -26.77
N ARG A 10 31.27 6.06 -27.66
CA ARG A 10 30.56 7.35 -27.68
C ARG A 10 29.39 7.30 -26.72
N MET A 11 29.29 8.31 -25.86
CA MET A 11 28.22 8.44 -24.88
C MET A 11 27.86 9.92 -24.69
N SER A 12 26.68 10.19 -24.14
CA SER A 12 26.30 11.56 -23.78
C SER A 12 27.04 12.02 -22.51
N ASP A 13 27.10 13.34 -22.32
CA ASP A 13 27.67 13.94 -21.10
C ASP A 13 26.96 13.43 -19.84
N LEU A 14 25.65 13.16 -19.93
CA LEU A 14 24.90 12.58 -18.82
C LEU A 14 25.46 11.20 -18.43
N VAL A 15 25.67 10.31 -19.40
CA VAL A 15 26.20 8.96 -19.12
C VAL A 15 27.60 9.04 -18.55
N LEU A 16 28.46 9.90 -19.14
CA LEU A 16 29.82 10.11 -18.65
C LEU A 16 29.82 10.64 -17.21
N ASN A 17 28.97 11.62 -16.90
CA ASN A 17 28.83 12.18 -15.56
C ASN A 17 28.32 11.15 -14.55
N THR A 18 27.34 10.34 -14.93
CA THR A 18 26.82 9.25 -14.09
C THR A 18 27.91 8.25 -13.77
N VAL A 19 28.68 7.80 -14.77
CA VAL A 19 29.81 6.87 -14.54
C VAL A 19 30.87 7.51 -13.65
N ASN A 20 31.20 8.78 -13.86
CA ASN A 20 32.24 9.46 -13.08
C ASN A 20 31.92 9.61 -11.59
N GLN A 21 30.64 9.60 -11.21
CA GLN A 21 30.18 9.63 -9.81
C GLN A 21 30.32 8.30 -9.08
N VAL A 22 30.51 7.20 -9.82
CA VAL A 22 30.69 5.86 -9.25
C VAL A 22 32.10 5.74 -8.69
N LYS A 23 32.25 4.95 -7.61
CA LYS A 23 33.56 4.66 -7.02
C LYS A 23 34.40 3.78 -7.95
N GLY A 24 35.69 4.07 -8.04
CA GLY A 24 36.67 3.35 -8.87
C GLY A 24 37.80 4.28 -9.31
N ASP A 25 38.93 3.69 -9.67
CA ASP A 25 40.17 4.42 -9.99
C ASP A 25 40.21 4.93 -11.44
N GLY A 26 39.37 4.35 -12.33
CA GLY A 26 39.28 4.76 -13.72
C GLY A 26 37.89 4.56 -14.34
N PHE A 27 37.66 5.16 -15.50
CA PHE A 27 36.36 5.10 -16.19
C PHE A 27 35.85 3.67 -16.37
N ASN A 28 36.72 2.74 -16.79
CA ASN A 28 36.32 1.35 -17.03
C ASN A 28 35.83 0.65 -15.77
N GLU A 29 36.56 0.81 -14.64
CA GLU A 29 36.16 0.21 -13.37
C GLU A 29 34.87 0.84 -12.85
N LYS A 30 34.73 2.16 -12.94
CA LYS A 30 33.50 2.86 -12.58
C LYS A 30 32.30 2.39 -13.41
N PHE A 31 32.51 2.20 -14.72
CA PHE A 31 31.49 1.69 -15.62
C PHE A 31 31.10 0.25 -15.28
N GLU A 32 32.09 -0.61 -15.01
CA GLU A 32 31.86 -2.00 -14.59
C GLU A 32 31.11 -2.08 -13.26
N ASN A 33 31.50 -1.25 -12.28
CA ASN A 33 30.82 -1.15 -10.98
C ASN A 33 29.36 -0.70 -11.15
N LEU A 34 29.10 0.29 -12.00
CA LEU A 34 27.75 0.77 -12.30
C LEU A 34 26.86 -0.33 -12.91
N VAL A 35 27.38 -1.01 -13.93
CA VAL A 35 26.64 -2.07 -14.64
C VAL A 35 26.36 -3.24 -13.70
N THR A 36 27.36 -3.64 -12.92
CA THR A 36 27.24 -4.71 -11.92
C THR A 36 26.22 -4.36 -10.85
N GLU A 37 26.26 -3.13 -10.32
CA GLU A 37 25.28 -2.66 -9.35
C GLU A 37 23.86 -2.70 -9.92
N PHE A 38 23.65 -2.18 -11.14
CA PHE A 38 22.34 -2.21 -11.78
C PHE A 38 21.83 -3.62 -12.05
N TYR A 39 22.71 -4.53 -12.50
CA TYR A 39 22.37 -5.92 -12.72
C TYR A 39 21.79 -6.59 -11.47
N TYR A 40 22.35 -6.30 -10.29
CA TYR A 40 21.84 -6.87 -9.02
C TYR A 40 20.69 -6.08 -8.40
N THR A 41 20.68 -4.76 -8.53
CA THR A 41 19.72 -3.90 -7.82
C THR A 41 18.38 -3.82 -8.51
N ILE A 42 18.33 -3.86 -9.85
CA ILE A 42 17.06 -3.77 -10.60
C ILE A 42 16.12 -4.93 -10.23
N PRO A 43 16.52 -6.22 -10.31
CA PRO A 43 15.63 -7.32 -9.98
C PRO A 43 15.16 -7.28 -8.52
N LYS A 44 16.06 -6.93 -7.60
CA LYS A 44 15.74 -6.79 -6.17
C LYS A 44 14.72 -5.67 -5.92
N ARG A 45 14.83 -4.55 -6.65
CA ARG A 45 13.88 -3.43 -6.56
C ARG A 45 12.51 -3.82 -7.13
N GLU A 46 12.48 -4.56 -8.24
CA GLU A 46 11.24 -5.07 -8.82
C GLU A 46 10.54 -6.07 -7.90
N GLU A 47 11.29 -7.00 -7.30
CA GLU A 47 10.76 -7.94 -6.32
C GLU A 47 10.21 -7.21 -5.08
N LYS A 48 10.98 -6.25 -4.55
CA LYS A 48 10.54 -5.41 -3.44
C LYS A 48 9.26 -4.64 -3.77
N LEU A 49 9.16 -4.10 -4.98
CA LEU A 49 7.96 -3.40 -5.44
C LEU A 49 6.75 -4.34 -5.47
N LYS A 50 6.88 -5.53 -6.05
CA LYS A 50 5.80 -6.55 -6.07
C LYS A 50 5.35 -6.93 -4.65
N ASN A 51 6.29 -7.08 -3.72
CA ASN A 51 5.99 -7.41 -2.33
C ASN A 51 5.23 -6.27 -1.62
N ILE A 52 5.64 -5.02 -1.86
CA ILE A 52 4.94 -3.84 -1.33
C ILE A 52 3.52 -3.75 -1.90
N GLU A 53 3.35 -3.89 -3.21
CA GLU A 53 2.04 -3.87 -3.86
C GLU A 53 1.11 -4.97 -3.33
N LYS A 54 1.64 -6.18 -3.10
CA LYS A 54 0.90 -7.27 -2.47
C LYS A 54 0.44 -6.89 -1.06
N SER A 55 1.35 -6.33 -0.25
CA SER A 55 1.02 -5.92 1.12
C SER A 55 -0.02 -4.79 1.18
N ILE A 56 0.04 -3.85 0.24
CA ILE A 56 -0.97 -2.79 0.09
C ILE A 56 -2.34 -3.41 -0.16
N LYS A 57 -2.46 -4.31 -1.15
CA LYS A 57 -3.73 -4.98 -1.47
C LYS A 57 -4.31 -5.77 -0.29
N GLU A 58 -3.46 -6.49 0.45
CA GLU A 58 -3.87 -7.23 1.65
C GLU A 58 -4.40 -6.28 2.74
N LYS A 59 -3.74 -5.15 2.96
CA LYS A 59 -4.16 -4.13 3.93
C LYS A 59 -5.45 -3.44 3.51
N GLU A 60 -5.60 -3.11 2.23
CA GLU A 60 -6.84 -2.55 1.68
C GLU A 60 -8.01 -3.52 1.85
N ALA A 61 -7.81 -4.81 1.56
CA ALA A 61 -8.84 -5.83 1.76
C ALA A 61 -9.23 -5.95 3.25
N ALA A 62 -8.26 -5.97 4.16
CA ALA A 62 -8.52 -6.01 5.59
C ALA A 62 -9.27 -4.76 6.08
N LEU A 63 -8.90 -3.57 5.58
CA LEU A 63 -9.57 -2.32 5.89
C LEU A 63 -11.03 -2.34 5.43
N ASN A 64 -11.28 -2.77 4.19
CA ASN A 64 -12.62 -2.87 3.62
C ASN A 64 -13.50 -3.84 4.43
N HIS A 65 -12.93 -4.98 4.86
CA HIS A 65 -13.62 -5.92 5.73
C HIS A 65 -14.02 -5.27 7.07
N LEU A 66 -13.07 -4.61 7.74
CA LEU A 66 -13.35 -3.92 9.01
C LEU A 66 -14.39 -2.81 8.86
N GLN A 67 -14.36 -2.05 7.77
CA GLN A 67 -15.37 -1.04 7.47
C GLN A 67 -16.76 -1.65 7.26
N SER A 68 -16.85 -2.80 6.59
CA SER A 68 -18.10 -3.55 6.45
C SER A 68 -18.64 -4.01 7.80
N GLU A 69 -17.78 -4.55 8.66
CA GLU A 69 -18.17 -4.97 10.01
C GLU A 69 -18.68 -3.80 10.86
N ILE A 70 -18.00 -2.65 10.83
CA ILE A 70 -18.46 -1.43 11.50
C ILE A 70 -19.83 -1.01 10.97
N ALA A 71 -20.04 -1.01 9.65
CA ALA A 71 -21.32 -0.66 9.05
C ALA A 71 -22.45 -1.62 9.51
N ASN A 72 -22.16 -2.91 9.64
CA ASN A 72 -23.10 -3.91 10.16
C ASN A 72 -23.46 -3.64 11.62
N ILE A 73 -22.46 -3.34 12.47
CA ILE A 73 -22.68 -2.99 13.88
C ILE A 73 -23.57 -1.74 14.01
N ILE A 74 -23.31 -0.70 13.21
CA ILE A 74 -24.12 0.53 13.20
C ILE A 74 -25.58 0.21 12.84
N LYS A 75 -25.81 -0.61 11.80
CA LYS A 75 -27.16 -1.04 11.42
C LYS A 75 -27.86 -1.82 12.54
N LEU A 76 -27.15 -2.73 13.20
CA LEU A 76 -27.71 -3.49 14.32
C LEU A 76 -28.09 -2.57 15.48
N ALA A 77 -27.23 -1.62 15.84
CA ALA A 77 -27.52 -0.65 16.89
C ALA A 77 -28.76 0.21 16.55
N GLN A 78 -28.90 0.65 15.30
CA GLN A 78 -30.07 1.39 14.84
C GLN A 78 -31.35 0.54 14.92
N SER A 79 -31.30 -0.73 14.51
CA SER A 79 -32.43 -1.65 14.63
C SER A 79 -32.83 -1.89 16.07
N LEU A 80 -31.86 -2.11 16.97
CA LEU A 80 -32.13 -2.27 18.41
C LEU A 80 -32.78 -1.03 19.01
N ASN A 81 -32.29 0.16 18.67
CA ASN A 81 -32.86 1.41 19.15
C ASN A 81 -34.32 1.60 18.66
N SER A 82 -34.59 1.20 17.42
CA SER A 82 -35.94 1.26 16.83
C SER A 82 -36.90 0.30 17.54
N LEU A 83 -36.44 -0.91 17.86
CA LEU A 83 -37.20 -1.89 18.64
C LEU A 83 -37.48 -1.40 20.07
N TYR A 84 -36.48 -0.83 20.74
CA TYR A 84 -36.64 -0.26 22.08
C TYR A 84 -37.70 0.85 22.10
N THR A 85 -37.62 1.77 21.14
CA THR A 85 -38.58 2.89 21.01
C THR A 85 -40.00 2.38 20.76
N SER A 86 -40.15 1.37 19.91
CA SER A 86 -41.45 0.73 19.62
C SER A 86 -42.04 0.04 20.84
N TYR A 87 -41.21 -0.69 21.60
CA TYR A 87 -41.64 -1.35 22.84
C TYR A 87 -42.09 -0.35 23.91
N ASP A 88 -41.30 0.72 24.12
CA ASP A 88 -41.60 1.75 25.11
C ASP A 88 -42.93 2.46 24.77
N PHE A 89 -43.13 2.83 23.50
CA PHE A 89 -44.39 3.41 23.03
C PHE A 89 -45.59 2.49 23.28
N LYS A 90 -45.44 1.18 23.01
CA LYS A 90 -46.51 0.19 23.27
C LYS A 90 -46.84 0.11 24.76
N SER A 91 -45.83 0.00 25.63
CA SER A 91 -45.99 -0.07 27.09
C SER A 91 -46.72 1.16 27.66
N ILE A 92 -46.35 2.36 27.19
CA ILE A 92 -47.02 3.61 27.54
C ILE A 92 -48.48 3.59 27.10
N SER A 93 -48.76 3.16 25.86
CA SER A 93 -50.14 3.10 25.34
C SER A 93 -51.04 2.14 26.15
N GLU A 94 -50.51 0.99 26.56
CA GLU A 94 -51.23 0.01 27.37
C GLU A 94 -51.55 0.56 28.76
N SER A 95 -50.61 1.28 29.37
CA SER A 95 -50.78 1.93 30.67
C SER A 95 -51.85 3.03 30.61
N LEU A 96 -51.84 3.86 29.56
CA LEU A 96 -52.86 4.90 29.35
C LEU A 96 -54.26 4.31 29.13
N ASN A 97 -54.37 3.22 28.37
CA ASN A 97 -55.65 2.56 28.15
C ASN A 97 -56.25 1.97 29.44
N LYS A 98 -55.41 1.40 30.31
CA LYS A 98 -55.84 0.91 31.63
C LYS A 98 -56.37 2.04 32.52
N LEU A 99 -55.70 3.20 32.51
CA LEU A 99 -56.13 4.36 33.30
C LEU A 99 -57.48 4.91 32.81
N ARG A 100 -57.72 4.90 31.49
CA ARG A 100 -58.99 5.37 30.89
C ARG A 100 -60.17 4.43 31.13
N ALA A 101 -59.91 3.15 31.38
CA ALA A 101 -60.94 2.14 31.64
C ALA A 101 -61.31 2.01 33.14
N SER A 102 -60.62 2.74 34.02
CA SER A 102 -60.92 2.88 35.45
C SER A 102 -61.73 4.14 35.73
#